data_AF-A0A4Q9HIE5-F1
#
_entry.id   AF-A0A4Q9HIE5-F1
#
_cell.length_a   1.000
_cell.length_b   1.000
_cell.length_c   1.000
_cell.angle_alpha   90.00
_cell.angle_beta   90.00
_cell.angle_gamma   90.00
#
_symmetry.space_group_name_H-M   'P 1'
#
loop_
_entity.id
_entity.type
_entity.pdbx_description
1 polymer ?
#
loop_
_entity_poly.entity_id
_entity_poly.type
_entity_poly.pdbx_seq_one_letter_code
_entity_poly.pdbx_strand_id
1 'polypeptide(L)'
;SGTATRLPDGSEAWPGWEDCAVPPARLGPYLRDFRALLAQHGLRGTPYGHFGDGCIHVRIDFDLLTPPGIRRFRQFSYDLGELVVAHGGSLSGEHGDGQARAELLPKMYGPALVGLFERFKDLWDPAAGLNPGMLVRPARLDANLRFAVLPRRPVPVEFGYPQDGGDFSAAVRRCVGVAKCRTAATGSGSADVMCPSFRATGEEQHSTRGRARLLHEMLAGEVVTDGWRSAEVRDALDLCLSCKGCRSDCPVGVDMATYKAEFLHHHYADRPRPAAHHVLGRLPEWLRAAAPAAPVLNALARTPLAAVGKRLAGITPERPVPRLATEPFTRWWWRRRRESEAAPKTQAGPVVILWPDTFTNFLSPEVG
;
A
#
# COMPACT_ATOMS: atom_id res chain seq x y z
N SER A 1 2.61 -10.41 6.69
CA SER A 1 1.97 -9.07 6.71
C SER A 1 0.49 -9.24 6.38
N GLY A 2 -0.40 -8.38 6.90
CA GLY A 2 -1.85 -8.45 6.62
C GLY A 2 -2.78 -8.67 7.83
N THR A 3 -2.23 -8.98 9.02
CA THR A 3 -3.01 -9.21 10.25
C THR A 3 -3.71 -7.95 10.76
N ALA A 4 -3.28 -6.77 10.33
CA ALA A 4 -3.92 -5.51 10.69
C ALA A 4 -5.31 -5.33 10.06
N THR A 5 -5.66 -6.11 9.03
CA THR A 5 -6.97 -6.02 8.34
C THR A 5 -7.65 -7.37 8.12
N ARG A 6 -7.16 -8.45 8.75
CA ARG A 6 -7.70 -9.80 8.56
C ARG A 6 -7.67 -10.61 9.85
N LEU A 7 -8.69 -11.44 10.02
CA LEU A 7 -8.74 -12.48 11.05
C LEU A 7 -7.89 -13.71 10.65
N PRO A 8 -7.62 -14.65 11.58
CA PRO A 8 -6.86 -15.87 11.28
C PRO A 8 -7.44 -16.75 10.17
N ASP A 9 -8.75 -16.71 9.96
CA ASP A 9 -9.45 -17.40 8.87
C ASP A 9 -9.37 -16.66 7.52
N GLY A 10 -8.67 -15.52 7.49
CA GLY A 10 -8.51 -14.68 6.31
C GLY A 10 -9.67 -13.72 6.05
N SER A 11 -10.77 -13.75 6.82
CA SER A 11 -11.86 -12.78 6.67
C SER A 11 -11.39 -11.34 6.97
N GLU A 12 -12.02 -10.36 6.32
CA GLU A 12 -11.69 -8.95 6.53
C GLU A 12 -12.07 -8.53 7.96
N ALA A 13 -11.19 -7.74 8.58
CA ALA A 13 -11.45 -7.09 9.85
C ALA A 13 -10.91 -5.68 9.81
N TRP A 14 -11.63 -4.74 10.40
CA TRP A 14 -11.37 -3.33 10.21
C TRP A 14 -10.78 -2.70 11.47
N PRO A 15 -9.78 -1.82 11.32
CA PRO A 15 -9.34 -0.96 12.40
C PRO A 15 -10.28 0.24 12.60
N GLY A 16 -10.20 0.83 13.78
CA GLY A 16 -10.42 2.26 13.96
C GLY A 16 -11.70 2.65 14.68
N TRP A 17 -12.52 1.71 15.13
CA TRP A 17 -13.69 1.97 16.00
C TRP A 17 -13.41 1.76 17.47
N GLU A 18 -12.58 0.79 17.72
CA GLU A 18 -12.37 0.15 18.99
C GLU A 18 -11.21 0.71 19.79
N ASP A 19 -10.89 2.00 19.62
CA ASP A 19 -9.85 2.74 20.33
C ASP A 19 -10.35 3.25 21.69
N CYS A 20 -11.01 2.39 22.46
CA CYS A 20 -11.67 2.82 23.68
C CYS A 20 -10.72 2.68 24.88
N ALA A 21 -10.72 3.70 25.74
CA ALA A 21 -9.95 3.70 26.98
C ALA A 21 -10.90 3.69 28.17
N VAL A 22 -10.65 2.83 29.15
CA VAL A 22 -11.36 2.83 30.45
C VAL A 22 -10.34 2.96 31.57
N PRO A 23 -10.72 3.40 32.79
CA PRO A 23 -9.80 3.36 33.92
C PRO A 23 -9.19 1.96 34.05
N PRO A 24 -7.86 1.81 34.25
CA PRO A 24 -7.21 0.48 34.26
C PRO A 24 -7.85 -0.52 35.24
N ALA A 25 -8.33 -0.04 36.40
CA ALA A 25 -9.05 -0.85 37.37
C ALA A 25 -10.40 -1.42 36.87
N ARG A 26 -11.00 -0.80 35.84
CA ARG A 26 -12.26 -1.19 35.18
C ARG A 26 -12.03 -2.05 33.94
N LEU A 27 -10.78 -2.23 33.49
CA LEU A 27 -10.47 -2.92 32.24
C LEU A 27 -10.98 -4.37 32.20
N GLY A 28 -10.81 -5.13 33.29
CA GLY A 28 -11.28 -6.52 33.37
C GLY A 28 -12.80 -6.66 33.20
N PRO A 29 -13.62 -5.95 34.01
CA PRO A 29 -15.07 -5.85 33.80
C PRO A 29 -15.45 -5.40 32.38
N TYR A 30 -14.86 -4.30 31.88
CA TYR A 30 -15.13 -3.79 30.54
C TYR A 30 -14.88 -4.84 29.45
N LEU A 31 -13.76 -5.56 29.49
CA LEU A 31 -13.43 -6.59 28.50
C LEU A 31 -14.43 -7.76 28.50
N ARG A 32 -15.03 -8.09 29.64
CA ARG A 32 -16.07 -9.13 29.71
C ARG A 32 -17.36 -8.66 29.04
N ASP A 33 -17.80 -7.45 29.35
CA ASP A 33 -19.01 -6.89 28.78
C ASP A 33 -18.85 -6.59 27.28
N PHE A 34 -17.67 -6.12 26.87
CA PHE A 34 -17.32 -5.89 25.47
C PHE A 34 -17.35 -7.20 24.65
N ARG A 35 -16.84 -8.30 25.20
CA ARG A 35 -16.93 -9.63 24.58
C ARG A 35 -18.38 -10.10 24.46
N ALA A 36 -19.20 -9.85 25.49
CA ALA A 36 -20.63 -10.16 25.43
C ALA A 36 -21.33 -9.33 24.35
N LEU A 37 -21.01 -8.04 24.22
CA LEU A 37 -21.55 -7.16 23.19
C LEU A 37 -21.18 -7.62 21.77
N LEU A 38 -19.92 -8.00 21.52
CA LEU A 38 -19.50 -8.60 20.25
C LEU A 38 -20.35 -9.84 19.93
N ALA A 39 -20.54 -10.74 20.90
CA ALA A 39 -21.33 -11.95 20.71
C ALA A 39 -22.82 -11.65 20.43
N GLN A 40 -23.42 -10.67 21.11
CA GLN A 40 -24.81 -10.23 20.88
C GLN A 40 -25.03 -9.73 19.45
N HIS A 41 -24.04 -9.04 18.88
CA HIS A 41 -24.07 -8.56 17.50
C HIS A 41 -23.57 -9.60 16.48
N GLY A 42 -23.13 -10.78 16.92
CA GLY A 42 -22.56 -11.81 16.06
C GLY A 42 -21.28 -11.35 15.36
N LEU A 43 -20.43 -10.60 16.07
CA LEU A 43 -19.15 -10.07 15.62
C LEU A 43 -18.00 -10.78 16.34
N ARG A 44 -16.84 -10.83 15.69
CA ARG A 44 -15.59 -11.36 16.23
C ARG A 44 -14.54 -10.25 16.26
N GLY A 45 -13.74 -10.25 17.32
CA GLY A 45 -12.72 -9.23 17.55
C GLY A 45 -11.40 -9.84 18.01
N THR A 46 -10.28 -9.40 17.44
CA THR A 46 -8.94 -9.74 17.95
C THR A 46 -8.37 -8.56 18.73
N PRO A 47 -8.37 -8.59 20.09
CA PRO A 47 -7.90 -7.48 20.90
C PRO A 47 -6.37 -7.41 20.99
N TYR A 48 -5.84 -6.19 21.06
CA TYR A 48 -4.44 -5.85 21.32
C TYR A 48 -4.40 -4.41 21.90
N GLY A 49 -3.31 -3.97 22.53
CA GLY A 49 -3.21 -2.57 22.96
C GLY A 49 -2.47 -2.36 24.27
N HIS A 50 -2.69 -1.20 24.86
CA HIS A 50 -1.98 -0.67 26.01
C HIS A 50 -2.74 -0.98 27.30
N PHE A 51 -2.68 -2.23 27.74
CA PHE A 51 -3.40 -2.72 28.92
C PHE A 51 -3.10 -1.90 30.20
N GLY A 52 -1.87 -1.39 30.35
CA GLY A 52 -1.47 -0.56 31.48
C GLY A 52 -2.23 0.78 31.55
N ASP A 53 -2.62 1.30 30.39
CA ASP A 53 -3.34 2.58 30.26
C ASP A 53 -4.85 2.37 30.13
N GLY A 54 -5.31 1.12 30.14
CA GLY A 54 -6.72 0.77 29.93
C GLY A 54 -7.22 1.05 28.51
N CYS A 55 -6.32 1.31 27.57
CA CYS A 55 -6.62 1.56 26.15
C CYS A 55 -6.46 0.27 25.34
N ILE A 56 -7.54 -0.19 24.73
CA ILE A 56 -7.57 -1.42 23.93
C ILE A 56 -7.91 -1.05 22.49
N HIS A 57 -7.40 -1.85 21.57
CA HIS A 57 -7.75 -1.90 20.17
C HIS A 57 -8.14 -3.33 19.79
N VAL A 58 -8.90 -3.52 18.73
CA VAL A 58 -9.61 -4.75 18.38
C VAL A 58 -9.90 -4.81 16.87
N ARG A 59 -9.36 -5.76 16.14
CA ARG A 59 -9.79 -5.93 14.74
C ARG A 59 -11.13 -6.63 14.70
N ILE A 60 -12.19 -5.92 14.30
CA ILE A 60 -13.57 -6.42 14.26
C ILE A 60 -13.99 -6.71 12.82
N ASP A 61 -14.63 -7.86 12.58
CA ASP A 61 -15.11 -8.32 11.27
C ASP A 61 -16.42 -7.66 10.82
N PHE A 62 -16.46 -6.32 10.87
CA PHE A 62 -17.61 -5.57 10.34
C PHE A 62 -17.81 -5.82 8.84
N ASP A 63 -19.06 -6.10 8.46
CA ASP A 63 -19.52 -5.97 7.09
C ASP A 63 -19.91 -4.51 6.81
N LEU A 64 -18.98 -3.75 6.24
CA LEU A 64 -19.17 -2.35 5.86
C LEU A 64 -19.58 -2.18 4.38
N LEU A 65 -19.97 -3.27 3.73
CA LEU A 65 -20.30 -3.31 2.30
C LEU A 65 -21.80 -3.49 2.08
N THR A 66 -22.46 -4.30 2.90
CA THR A 66 -23.88 -4.59 2.74
C THR A 66 -24.77 -3.69 3.63
N PRO A 67 -25.99 -3.32 3.19
CA PRO A 67 -26.90 -2.54 4.02
C PRO A 67 -27.22 -3.18 5.39
N PRO A 68 -27.45 -4.50 5.52
CA PRO A 68 -27.60 -5.15 6.83
C PRO A 68 -26.35 -5.04 7.71
N GLY A 69 -25.16 -5.25 7.14
CA GLY A 69 -23.89 -5.13 7.85
C GLY A 69 -23.66 -3.71 8.39
N ILE A 70 -23.91 -2.70 7.57
CA ILE A 70 -23.80 -1.28 7.94
C ILE A 70 -24.77 -0.92 9.07
N ARG A 71 -26.01 -1.42 9.04
CA ARG A 71 -26.97 -1.20 10.14
C ARG A 71 -26.51 -1.83 11.45
N ARG A 72 -25.98 -3.06 11.39
CA ARG A 72 -25.40 -3.74 12.55
C ARG A 72 -24.22 -2.97 13.11
N PHE A 73 -23.31 -2.53 12.24
CA PHE A 73 -22.18 -1.68 12.61
C PHE A 73 -22.66 -0.42 13.35
N ARG A 74 -23.67 0.29 12.84
CA ARG A 74 -24.25 1.44 13.53
C ARG A 74 -24.79 1.10 14.91
N GLN A 75 -25.61 0.04 15.03
CA GLN A 75 -26.17 -0.36 16.33
C GLN A 75 -25.06 -0.74 17.32
N PHE A 76 -24.10 -1.57 16.89
CA PHE A 76 -22.94 -1.93 17.70
C PHE A 76 -22.16 -0.70 18.19
N SER A 77 -21.90 0.29 17.32
CA SER A 77 -21.17 1.50 17.72
C SER A 77 -21.93 2.33 18.77
N TYR A 78 -23.26 2.40 18.67
CA TYR A 78 -24.08 3.08 19.68
C TYR A 78 -24.06 2.36 21.03
N ASP A 79 -24.20 1.04 21.02
CA ASP A 79 -24.17 0.21 22.23
C ASP A 79 -22.79 0.21 22.88
N LEU A 80 -21.73 0.18 22.06
CA LEU A 80 -20.35 0.32 22.52
C LEU A 80 -20.13 1.66 23.19
N GLY A 81 -20.70 2.74 22.63
CA GLY A 81 -20.61 4.07 23.23
C GLY A 81 -21.21 4.12 24.63
N GLU A 82 -22.38 3.53 24.83
CA GLU A 82 -23.02 3.40 26.15
C GLU A 82 -22.17 2.54 27.10
N LEU A 83 -21.66 1.41 26.62
CA LEU A 83 -20.83 0.52 27.42
C LEU A 83 -19.57 1.21 27.94
N VAL A 84 -18.86 1.92 27.07
CA VAL A 84 -17.62 2.63 27.43
C VAL A 84 -17.91 3.69 28.49
N VAL A 85 -18.97 4.48 28.31
CA VAL A 85 -19.38 5.52 29.28
C VAL A 85 -19.81 4.90 30.61
N ALA A 86 -20.52 3.76 30.60
CA ALA A 86 -20.89 3.03 31.81
C ALA A 86 -19.68 2.50 32.60
N HIS A 87 -18.55 2.29 31.94
CA HIS A 87 -17.28 1.95 32.59
C HIS A 87 -16.40 3.17 32.93
N GLY A 88 -16.93 4.39 32.74
CA GLY A 88 -16.21 5.64 33.01
C GLY A 88 -15.10 5.93 32.00
N GLY A 89 -15.22 5.41 30.77
CA GLY A 89 -14.20 5.49 29.73
C GLY A 89 -14.40 6.60 28.69
N SER A 90 -13.47 6.61 27.74
CA SER A 90 -13.45 7.46 26.55
C SER A 90 -13.62 6.63 25.26
N LEU A 91 -14.39 7.17 24.31
CA LEU A 91 -14.61 6.55 23.00
C LEU A 91 -13.34 6.53 22.13
N SER A 92 -12.41 7.46 22.38
CA SER A 92 -11.08 7.50 21.77
C SER A 92 -10.01 7.70 22.85
N GLY A 93 -9.05 6.79 22.90
CA GLY A 93 -7.87 6.86 23.76
C GLY A 93 -6.73 7.63 23.11
N GLU A 94 -6.42 7.34 21.85
CA GLU A 94 -5.25 7.92 21.15
C GLU A 94 -5.53 8.40 19.71
N HIS A 95 -6.48 7.81 19.00
CA HIS A 95 -6.68 8.08 17.56
C HIS A 95 -7.42 9.39 17.26
N GLY A 96 -8.08 9.97 18.26
CA GLY A 96 -9.05 11.05 18.10
C GLY A 96 -10.41 10.57 17.58
N ASP A 97 -11.40 11.46 17.67
CA ASP A 97 -12.78 11.13 17.31
C ASP A 97 -13.03 11.21 15.81
N GLY A 98 -12.63 12.34 15.21
CA GLY A 98 -12.88 12.65 13.79
C GLY A 98 -14.36 12.45 13.40
N GLN A 99 -14.62 12.15 12.14
CA GLN A 99 -15.97 11.79 11.67
C GLN A 99 -16.43 10.44 12.23
N ALA A 100 -15.50 9.53 12.54
CA ALA A 100 -15.84 8.18 12.97
C ALA A 100 -16.68 8.23 14.26
N ARG A 101 -16.24 8.94 15.29
CA ARG A 101 -16.89 8.91 16.62
C ARG A 101 -17.71 10.15 16.95
N ALA A 102 -17.59 11.23 16.19
CA ALA A 102 -18.19 12.52 16.55
C ALA A 102 -19.70 12.44 16.81
N GLU A 103 -20.46 11.61 16.08
CA GLU A 103 -21.91 11.44 16.32
C GLU A 103 -22.21 10.91 17.73
N LEU A 104 -21.27 10.19 18.36
CA LEU A 104 -21.43 9.59 19.68
C LEU A 104 -20.91 10.47 20.82
N LEU A 105 -20.23 11.58 20.53
CA LEU A 105 -19.68 12.48 21.57
C LEU A 105 -20.73 12.97 22.58
N PRO A 106 -22.00 13.24 22.20
CA PRO A 106 -23.03 13.59 23.17
C PRO A 106 -23.30 12.51 24.22
N LYS A 107 -23.02 11.22 23.95
CA LYS A 107 -23.15 10.14 24.95
C LYS A 107 -22.10 10.26 26.05
N MET A 108 -20.90 10.69 25.70
CA MET A 108 -19.76 10.80 26.62
C MET A 108 -19.72 12.16 27.33
N TYR A 109 -19.90 13.25 26.58
CA TYR A 109 -19.75 14.62 27.09
C TYR A 109 -21.07 15.30 27.45
N GLY A 110 -22.20 14.76 26.97
CA GLY A 110 -23.50 15.42 27.08
C GLY A 110 -23.68 16.57 26.05
N PRO A 111 -24.93 16.94 25.76
CA PRO A 111 -25.24 17.94 24.74
C PRO A 111 -24.72 19.35 25.10
N ALA A 112 -24.65 19.70 26.38
CA ALA A 112 -24.19 21.02 26.82
C ALA A 112 -22.69 21.25 26.51
N LEU A 113 -21.85 20.24 26.73
CA LEU A 113 -20.42 20.33 26.48
C LEU A 113 -20.11 20.22 24.98
N VAL A 114 -20.83 19.36 24.24
CA VAL A 114 -20.72 19.33 22.77
C VAL A 114 -21.14 20.68 22.16
N GLY A 115 -22.18 21.34 22.70
CA GLY A 115 -22.57 22.69 22.29
C GLY A 115 -21.50 23.75 22.58
N LEU A 116 -20.62 23.55 23.57
CA LEU A 116 -19.44 24.41 23.77
C LEU A 116 -18.40 24.20 22.68
N PHE A 117 -18.19 22.96 22.23
CA PHE A 117 -17.28 22.65 21.12
C PHE A 117 -17.74 23.34 19.84
N GLU A 118 -19.05 23.33 19.57
CA GLU A 118 -19.66 24.03 18.44
C GLU A 118 -19.41 25.54 18.50
N ARG A 119 -19.67 26.18 19.65
CA ARG A 119 -19.41 27.62 19.81
C ARG A 119 -17.93 27.98 19.66
N PHE A 120 -17.04 27.12 20.17
CA PHE A 120 -15.60 27.31 19.98
C PHE A 120 -15.23 27.23 18.49
N LYS A 121 -15.77 26.24 17.77
CA LYS A 121 -15.58 26.12 16.32
C LYS A 121 -16.06 27.36 15.57
N ASP A 122 -17.25 27.86 15.90
CA ASP A 122 -17.86 28.99 15.21
C ASP A 122 -17.11 30.30 15.45
N LEU A 123 -16.45 30.44 16.61
CA LEU A 123 -15.60 31.60 16.90
C LEU A 123 -14.35 31.66 16.01
N TRP A 124 -13.72 30.51 15.75
CA TRP A 124 -12.46 30.42 15.01
C TRP A 124 -12.62 30.15 13.52
N ASP A 125 -13.73 29.55 13.11
CA ASP A 125 -14.03 29.18 11.73
C ASP A 125 -15.50 29.48 11.40
N PRO A 126 -15.90 30.77 11.38
CA PRO A 126 -17.28 31.19 11.14
C PRO A 126 -17.79 30.81 9.74
N ALA A 127 -16.88 30.61 8.78
CA ALA A 127 -17.20 30.16 7.43
C ALA A 127 -17.28 28.63 7.30
N ALA A 128 -16.96 27.88 8.37
CA ALA A 128 -16.93 26.42 8.42
C ALA A 128 -16.03 25.76 7.34
N GLY A 129 -14.92 26.41 6.97
CA GLY A 129 -14.01 25.91 5.93
C GLY A 129 -12.94 24.93 6.44
N LEU A 130 -12.61 24.96 7.74
CA LEU A 130 -11.54 24.16 8.33
C LEU A 130 -12.05 22.77 8.74
N ASN A 131 -11.93 21.79 7.85
CA ASN A 131 -12.27 20.38 8.11
C ASN A 131 -13.74 20.18 8.57
N PRO A 132 -14.72 20.53 7.72
CA PRO A 132 -16.14 20.53 8.08
C PRO A 132 -16.66 19.14 8.47
N GLY A 133 -17.61 19.10 9.41
CA GLY A 133 -18.26 17.86 9.87
C GLY A 133 -17.40 16.99 10.79
N MET A 134 -16.23 17.48 11.23
CA MET A 134 -15.36 16.75 12.15
C MET A 134 -15.50 17.30 13.57
N LEU A 135 -15.64 16.40 14.56
CA LEU A 135 -15.91 16.67 15.99
C LEU A 135 -17.27 17.33 16.28
N VAL A 136 -17.64 18.37 15.52
CA VAL A 136 -18.87 19.13 15.71
C VAL A 136 -19.72 19.09 14.45
N ARG A 137 -21.04 19.05 14.65
CA ARG A 137 -22.04 18.90 13.57
C ARG A 137 -21.65 17.80 12.56
N PRO A 138 -21.35 16.57 13.02
CA PRO A 138 -20.84 15.52 12.15
C PRO A 138 -21.92 14.94 11.24
N ALA A 139 -21.49 14.31 10.15
CA ALA A 139 -22.39 13.43 9.41
C ALA A 139 -22.75 12.20 10.27
N ARG A 140 -23.74 11.42 9.83
CA ARG A 140 -24.04 10.14 10.46
C ARG A 140 -22.86 9.18 10.32
N LEU A 141 -22.67 8.37 11.35
CA LEU A 141 -21.64 7.34 11.52
C LEU A 141 -21.69 6.25 10.44
N ASP A 142 -22.86 6.02 9.87
CA ASP A 142 -23.10 5.09 8.75
C ASP A 142 -23.19 5.78 7.38
N ALA A 143 -22.89 7.08 7.30
CA ALA A 143 -22.78 7.82 6.04
C ALA A 143 -21.32 7.93 5.59
N ASN A 144 -21.11 8.16 4.30
CA ASN A 144 -19.77 8.38 3.70
C ASN A 144 -18.76 7.27 4.02
N LEU A 145 -19.24 6.02 4.19
CA LEU A 145 -18.36 4.89 4.42
C LEU A 145 -17.47 4.68 3.20
N ARG A 146 -16.16 4.69 3.43
CA ARG A 146 -15.13 4.58 2.39
C ARG A 146 -15.38 3.43 1.40
N PHE A 147 -15.91 2.31 1.86
CA PHE A 147 -16.08 1.12 1.01
C PHE A 147 -17.43 1.05 0.29
N ALA A 148 -18.40 1.88 0.68
CA ALA A 148 -19.76 1.82 0.14
C ALA A 148 -19.84 2.21 -1.34
N VAL A 149 -18.88 3.02 -1.81
CA VAL A 149 -18.78 3.50 -3.20
C VAL A 149 -18.05 2.54 -4.13
N LEU A 150 -17.42 1.48 -3.59
CA LEU A 150 -16.68 0.53 -4.41
C LEU A 150 -17.62 -0.41 -5.18
N PRO A 151 -17.17 -0.98 -6.32
CA PRO A 151 -17.93 -1.98 -7.05
C PRO A 151 -18.35 -3.16 -6.16
N ARG A 152 -19.63 -3.52 -6.21
CA ARG A 152 -20.19 -4.65 -5.44
C ARG A 152 -19.88 -6.02 -6.03
N ARG A 153 -19.42 -6.05 -7.28
CA ARG A 153 -19.00 -7.26 -7.99
C ARG A 153 -17.53 -7.11 -8.35
N PRO A 154 -16.76 -8.23 -8.36
CA PRO A 154 -15.39 -8.20 -8.83
C PRO A 154 -15.30 -7.59 -10.23
N VAL A 155 -14.27 -6.77 -10.43
CA VAL A 155 -13.93 -6.24 -11.76
C VAL A 155 -13.15 -7.31 -12.54
N PRO A 156 -13.13 -7.27 -13.89
CA PRO A 156 -12.27 -8.13 -14.68
C PRO A 156 -10.80 -7.96 -14.28
N VAL A 157 -10.10 -9.08 -14.11
CA VAL A 157 -8.69 -9.13 -13.67
C VAL A 157 -7.91 -10.20 -14.41
N GLU A 158 -6.61 -9.97 -14.58
CA GLU A 158 -5.65 -10.96 -15.09
C GLU A 158 -4.92 -11.69 -13.96
N PHE A 159 -4.70 -11.02 -12.83
CA PHE A 159 -4.11 -11.65 -11.65
C PHE A 159 -5.17 -12.36 -10.80
N GLY A 160 -4.78 -13.48 -10.17
CA GLY A 160 -5.72 -14.30 -9.39
C GLY A 160 -6.06 -13.80 -7.98
N TYR A 161 -5.44 -12.72 -7.48
CA TYR A 161 -5.63 -12.14 -6.14
C TYR A 161 -6.02 -13.14 -5.02
N PRO A 162 -5.21 -14.17 -4.75
CA PRO A 162 -5.64 -15.30 -3.92
C PRO A 162 -5.90 -14.91 -2.46
N GLN A 163 -5.28 -13.86 -1.96
CA GLN A 163 -5.53 -13.34 -0.61
C GLN A 163 -6.77 -12.45 -0.53
N ASP A 164 -7.38 -12.10 -1.66
CA ASP A 164 -8.48 -11.14 -1.76
C ASP A 164 -9.66 -11.73 -2.55
N GLY A 165 -9.75 -13.06 -2.63
CA GLY A 165 -10.87 -13.77 -3.26
C GLY A 165 -10.96 -13.59 -4.78
N GLY A 166 -9.87 -13.26 -5.45
CA GLY A 166 -9.87 -12.93 -6.87
C GLY A 166 -10.38 -11.52 -7.20
N ASP A 167 -10.65 -10.69 -6.18
CA ASP A 167 -11.20 -9.35 -6.36
C ASP A 167 -10.13 -8.25 -6.20
N PHE A 168 -9.89 -7.50 -7.28
CA PHE A 168 -9.00 -6.35 -7.25
C PHE A 168 -9.52 -5.22 -6.34
N SER A 169 -10.84 -5.04 -6.23
CA SER A 169 -11.42 -4.03 -5.34
C SER A 169 -11.15 -4.36 -3.87
N ALA A 170 -11.22 -5.64 -3.51
CA ALA A 170 -10.80 -6.17 -2.21
C ALA A 170 -9.31 -5.93 -1.94
N ALA A 171 -8.45 -6.16 -2.94
CA ALA A 171 -7.03 -5.91 -2.82
C ALA A 171 -6.71 -4.41 -2.59
N VAL A 172 -7.35 -3.51 -3.34
CA VAL A 172 -7.16 -2.06 -3.21
C VAL A 172 -7.63 -1.54 -1.85
N ARG A 173 -8.74 -2.05 -1.32
CA ARG A 173 -9.29 -1.60 -0.02
C ARG A 173 -8.52 -2.08 1.21
N ARG A 174 -7.50 -2.94 1.05
CA ARG A 174 -6.58 -3.32 2.14
C ARG A 174 -5.88 -2.12 2.78
N CYS A 175 -5.57 -1.08 2.00
CA CYS A 175 -4.89 0.09 2.53
C CYS A 175 -5.80 0.81 3.55
N VAL A 176 -5.43 0.86 4.82
CA VAL A 176 -6.20 1.54 5.88
C VAL A 176 -5.75 2.99 6.16
N GLY A 177 -4.85 3.54 5.35
CA GLY A 177 -4.49 4.97 5.44
C GLY A 177 -3.46 5.36 6.51
N VAL A 178 -2.90 4.40 7.27
CA VAL A 178 -1.91 4.62 8.36
C VAL A 178 -0.62 5.34 7.97
N ALA A 179 -0.41 5.61 6.69
CA ALA A 179 0.67 6.47 6.18
C ALA A 179 2.12 6.02 6.48
N LYS A 180 2.37 4.82 7.04
CA LYS A 180 3.73 4.28 7.26
C LYS A 180 4.63 4.36 6.02
N CYS A 181 4.05 4.33 4.82
CA CYS A 181 4.75 4.49 3.55
C CYS A 181 5.33 5.90 3.28
N ARG A 182 5.00 6.91 4.10
CA ARG A 182 5.50 8.29 3.99
C ARG A 182 6.81 8.47 4.76
N THR A 183 7.81 7.69 4.41
CA THR A 183 9.15 7.83 4.99
C THR A 183 9.88 8.97 4.26
N ALA A 184 10.34 10.00 4.98
CA ALA A 184 11.02 11.16 4.38
C ALA A 184 12.54 11.00 4.33
N ALA A 185 13.13 10.19 5.23
CA ALA A 185 14.58 10.00 5.33
C ALA A 185 14.94 8.52 5.41
N THR A 186 16.10 8.17 4.86
CA THR A 186 16.81 6.92 5.19
C THR A 186 17.69 7.19 6.40
N GLY A 187 17.18 6.94 7.60
CA GLY A 187 18.04 6.95 8.78
C GLY A 187 19.03 5.78 8.68
N SER A 188 20.27 5.97 9.11
CA SER A 188 21.20 4.86 9.32
C SER A 188 20.63 3.95 10.41
N GLY A 189 19.88 2.93 10.01
CA GLY A 189 19.12 2.04 10.90
C GLY A 189 17.67 1.78 10.48
N SER A 190 17.10 2.56 9.54
CA SER A 190 15.75 2.27 9.00
C SER A 190 15.86 1.28 7.84
N ALA A 191 15.41 0.04 8.05
CA ALA A 191 15.33 -1.00 7.02
C ALA A 191 14.14 -0.81 6.04
N ASP A 192 13.45 0.33 6.08
CA ASP A 192 12.27 0.58 5.26
C ASP A 192 12.63 0.72 3.76
N VAL A 193 12.16 -0.24 2.97
CA VAL A 193 12.37 -0.30 1.52
C VAL A 193 11.33 0.57 0.80
N MET A 194 10.14 0.73 1.38
CA MET A 194 9.04 1.57 0.86
C MET A 194 9.17 3.05 1.28
N CYS A 195 8.84 4.08 0.48
CA CYS A 195 8.54 4.22 -0.96
C CYS A 195 9.60 5.17 -1.57
N PRO A 196 10.48 4.75 -2.50
CA PRO A 196 11.53 5.62 -3.04
C PRO A 196 11.01 6.85 -3.79
N SER A 197 9.92 6.72 -4.57
CA SER A 197 9.36 7.85 -5.31
C SER A 197 8.69 8.89 -4.41
N PHE A 198 8.06 8.48 -3.31
CA PHE A 198 7.62 9.43 -2.28
C PHE A 198 8.81 10.16 -1.67
N ARG A 199 9.88 9.44 -1.30
CA ARG A 199 11.11 10.06 -0.77
C ARG A 199 11.71 11.10 -1.70
N ALA A 200 11.73 10.81 -3.00
CA ALA A 200 12.29 11.71 -4.00
C ALA A 200 11.40 12.94 -4.27
N THR A 201 10.07 12.80 -4.19
CA THR A 201 9.14 13.86 -4.61
C THR A 201 8.49 14.61 -3.47
N GLY A 202 8.33 14.00 -2.29
CA GLY A 202 7.52 14.52 -1.19
C GLY A 202 6.00 14.44 -1.41
N GLU A 203 5.57 14.04 -2.60
CA GLU A 203 4.16 14.10 -3.04
C GLU A 203 3.37 12.86 -2.65
N GLU A 204 2.20 13.05 -2.03
CA GLU A 204 1.38 11.95 -1.50
C GLU A 204 1.01 10.91 -2.55
N GLN A 205 0.70 11.33 -3.78
CA GLN A 205 0.35 10.43 -4.88
C GLN A 205 1.45 9.40 -5.21
N HIS A 206 2.70 9.68 -4.85
CA HIS A 206 3.82 8.77 -5.05
C HIS A 206 4.13 7.88 -3.83
N SER A 207 3.30 7.94 -2.79
CA SER A 207 3.29 6.98 -1.68
C SER A 207 2.43 5.76 -2.00
N THR A 208 2.62 4.65 -1.28
CA THR A 208 1.72 3.49 -1.40
C THR A 208 0.28 3.84 -1.03
N ARG A 209 0.09 4.70 -0.01
CA ARG A 209 -1.23 5.17 0.41
C ARG A 209 -1.89 6.01 -0.68
N GLY A 210 -1.16 6.96 -1.27
CA GLY A 210 -1.67 7.80 -2.35
C GLY A 210 -2.04 6.99 -3.59
N ARG A 211 -1.19 6.05 -4.01
CA ARG A 211 -1.52 5.13 -5.12
C ARG A 211 -2.74 4.27 -4.83
N ALA A 212 -2.84 3.73 -3.62
CA ALA A 212 -4.02 2.96 -3.21
C ALA A 212 -5.28 3.84 -3.18
N ARG A 213 -5.17 5.12 -2.79
CA ARG A 213 -6.28 6.07 -2.86
C ARG A 213 -6.68 6.36 -4.30
N LEU A 214 -5.74 6.61 -5.21
CA LEU A 214 -6.05 6.86 -6.62
C LEU A 214 -6.71 5.65 -7.29
N LEU A 215 -6.22 4.43 -7.02
CA LEU A 215 -6.86 3.19 -7.47
C LEU A 215 -8.26 3.01 -6.88
N HIS A 216 -8.46 3.42 -5.62
CA HIS A 216 -9.77 3.41 -4.98
C HIS A 216 -10.72 4.40 -5.66
N GLU A 217 -10.29 5.63 -5.93
CA GLU A 217 -11.10 6.62 -6.66
C GLU A 217 -11.45 6.16 -8.07
N MET A 218 -10.50 5.52 -8.75
CA MET A 218 -10.71 4.92 -10.07
C MET A 218 -11.79 3.84 -10.05
N LEU A 219 -11.80 3.00 -9.03
CA LEU A 219 -12.81 1.96 -8.87
C LEU A 219 -14.17 2.53 -8.45
N ALA A 220 -14.18 3.58 -7.63
CA ALA A 220 -15.39 4.27 -7.22
C ALA A 220 -16.04 5.03 -8.39
N GLY A 221 -15.23 5.63 -9.26
CA GLY A 221 -15.71 6.34 -10.46
C GLY A 221 -16.36 7.69 -10.20
N GLU A 222 -16.29 8.22 -8.97
CA GLU A 222 -16.90 9.51 -8.60
C GLU A 222 -16.01 10.71 -8.98
N VAL A 223 -14.72 10.64 -8.65
CA VAL A 223 -13.73 11.70 -8.91
C VAL A 223 -12.81 11.33 -10.09
N VAL A 224 -12.31 10.10 -10.12
CA VAL A 224 -11.52 9.57 -11.24
C VAL A 224 -12.45 8.74 -12.12
N THR A 225 -12.97 9.36 -13.18
CA THR A 225 -14.09 8.82 -13.96
C THR A 225 -13.67 7.94 -15.14
N ASP A 226 -12.42 8.09 -15.63
CA ASP A 226 -11.92 7.35 -16.80
C ASP A 226 -11.55 5.88 -16.51
N GLY A 227 -11.75 5.40 -15.28
CA GLY A 227 -11.46 4.02 -14.87
C GLY A 227 -10.04 3.60 -15.26
N TRP A 228 -9.90 2.45 -15.92
CA TRP A 228 -8.61 1.93 -16.41
C TRP A 228 -7.87 2.87 -17.37
N ARG A 229 -8.53 3.88 -17.94
CA ARG A 229 -7.92 4.85 -18.86
C ARG A 229 -7.41 6.12 -18.16
N SER A 230 -7.63 6.26 -16.86
CA SER A 230 -7.25 7.44 -16.05
C SER A 230 -5.76 7.78 -16.14
N ALA A 231 -5.47 9.07 -16.35
CA ALA A 231 -4.10 9.58 -16.42
C ALA A 231 -3.51 9.75 -15.02
N GLU A 232 -4.32 10.13 -14.03
CA GLU A 232 -3.95 10.35 -12.64
C GLU A 232 -3.37 9.07 -12.01
N VAL A 233 -4.05 7.94 -12.24
CA VAL A 233 -3.60 6.63 -11.76
C VAL A 233 -2.35 6.19 -12.51
N ARG A 234 -2.33 6.34 -13.84
CA ARG A 234 -1.16 6.02 -14.67
C ARG A 234 0.07 6.77 -14.16
N ASP A 235 -0.02 8.06 -13.94
CA ASP A 235 1.12 8.93 -13.58
C ASP A 235 1.66 8.59 -12.19
N ALA A 236 0.77 8.37 -11.23
CA ALA A 236 1.18 7.93 -9.89
C ALA A 236 1.89 6.55 -9.92
N LEU A 237 1.40 5.62 -10.75
CA LEU A 237 1.97 4.29 -10.91
C LEU A 237 3.24 4.28 -11.77
N ASP A 238 3.44 5.22 -12.67
CA ASP A 238 4.60 5.27 -13.55
C ASP A 238 5.91 5.31 -12.73
N LEU A 239 5.96 6.18 -11.70
CA LEU A 239 7.09 6.29 -10.75
C LEU A 239 7.16 5.16 -9.70
N CYS A 240 6.29 4.15 -9.76
CA CYS A 240 6.41 2.96 -8.92
C CYS A 240 7.43 1.99 -9.53
N LEU A 241 8.50 1.68 -8.79
CA LEU A 241 9.55 0.76 -9.22
C LEU A 241 9.14 -0.72 -9.22
N SER A 242 7.93 -1.05 -8.76
CA SER A 242 7.48 -2.44 -8.59
C SER A 242 8.40 -3.31 -7.70
N CYS A 243 9.17 -2.69 -6.81
CA CYS A 243 10.15 -3.37 -5.94
C CYS A 243 9.54 -4.27 -4.86
N LYS A 244 8.21 -4.26 -4.70
CA LYS A 244 7.45 -5.00 -3.67
C LYS A 244 7.80 -4.67 -2.21
N GLY A 245 8.57 -3.61 -1.93
CA GLY A 245 8.77 -3.12 -0.55
C GLY A 245 7.44 -2.82 0.17
N CYS A 246 6.42 -2.36 -0.58
CA CYS A 246 5.07 -2.20 -0.06
C CYS A 246 4.43 -3.49 0.47
N ARG A 247 4.68 -4.63 -0.15
CA ARG A 247 4.12 -5.92 0.27
C ARG A 247 4.75 -6.40 1.58
N SER A 248 6.04 -6.14 1.75
CA SER A 248 6.83 -6.56 2.91
C SER A 248 6.64 -5.62 4.11
N ASP A 249 6.84 -4.31 3.92
CA ASP A 249 6.94 -3.35 5.04
C ASP A 249 5.58 -2.82 5.49
N CYS A 250 4.55 -2.92 4.64
CA CYS A 250 3.20 -2.46 4.96
C CYS A 250 2.53 -3.45 5.92
N PRO A 251 1.96 -2.99 7.05
CA PRO A 251 1.28 -3.86 8.01
C PRO A 251 0.08 -4.61 7.41
N VAL A 252 -0.53 -4.05 6.36
CA VAL A 252 -1.68 -4.63 5.66
C VAL A 252 -1.32 -5.39 4.37
N GLY A 253 -0.03 -5.41 3.99
CA GLY A 253 0.49 -6.22 2.88
C GLY A 253 0.03 -5.79 1.49
N VAL A 254 -0.10 -4.48 1.23
CA VAL A 254 -0.45 -3.94 -0.09
C VAL A 254 0.61 -4.33 -1.13
N ASP A 255 0.20 -4.94 -2.25
CA ASP A 255 1.08 -5.32 -3.36
C ASP A 255 0.92 -4.37 -4.55
N MET A 256 1.48 -3.17 -4.41
CA MET A 256 1.40 -2.13 -5.44
C MET A 256 2.10 -2.52 -6.75
N ALA A 257 3.03 -3.48 -6.71
CA ALA A 257 3.67 -3.99 -7.92
C ALA A 257 2.66 -4.79 -8.77
N THR A 258 1.89 -5.67 -8.12
CA THR A 258 0.80 -6.41 -8.78
C THR A 258 -0.30 -5.44 -9.24
N TYR A 259 -0.66 -4.45 -8.42
CA TYR A 259 -1.72 -3.48 -8.80
C TYR A 259 -1.30 -2.62 -9.99
N LYS A 260 -0.02 -2.21 -10.05
CA LYS A 260 0.55 -1.53 -11.23
C LYS A 260 0.46 -2.41 -12.47
N ALA A 261 0.85 -3.68 -12.37
CA ALA A 261 0.84 -4.58 -13.50
C ALA A 261 -0.59 -4.79 -14.04
N GLU A 262 -1.57 -5.01 -13.16
CA GLU A 262 -3.00 -5.11 -13.52
C GLU A 262 -3.49 -3.84 -14.20
N PHE A 263 -3.29 -2.67 -13.59
CA PHE A 263 -3.70 -1.41 -14.18
C PHE A 263 -3.06 -1.19 -15.55
N LEU A 264 -1.75 -1.40 -15.69
CA LEU A 264 -1.04 -1.21 -16.96
C LEU A 264 -1.41 -2.27 -18.01
N HIS A 265 -1.94 -3.43 -17.61
CA HIS A 265 -2.52 -4.38 -18.55
C HIS A 265 -3.75 -3.75 -19.21
N HIS A 266 -4.76 -3.39 -18.41
CA HIS A 266 -6.01 -2.80 -18.90
C HIS A 266 -5.80 -1.44 -19.58
N HIS A 267 -4.95 -0.57 -19.02
CA HIS A 267 -4.68 0.76 -19.55
C HIS A 267 -4.11 0.74 -20.97
N TYR A 268 -3.39 -0.34 -21.32
CA TYR A 268 -2.68 -0.48 -22.60
C TYR A 268 -3.13 -1.68 -23.43
N ALA A 269 -4.25 -2.34 -23.12
CA ALA A 269 -4.77 -3.46 -23.91
C ALA A 269 -4.96 -3.06 -25.39
N ASP A 270 -5.58 -1.89 -25.63
CA ASP A 270 -5.85 -1.35 -26.98
C ASP A 270 -5.11 -0.03 -27.24
N ARG A 271 -3.99 0.22 -26.56
CA ARG A 271 -3.25 1.49 -26.64
C ARG A 271 -1.76 1.26 -26.80
N PRO A 272 -1.07 2.11 -27.58
CA PRO A 272 0.37 2.02 -27.72
C PRO A 272 1.03 2.21 -26.36
N ARG A 273 1.94 1.30 -26.01
CA ARG A 273 2.79 1.46 -24.83
C ARG A 273 3.94 2.42 -25.13
N PRO A 274 4.42 3.18 -24.12
CA PRO A 274 5.66 3.93 -24.24
C PRO A 274 6.82 3.05 -24.72
N ALA A 275 7.68 3.60 -25.60
CA ALA A 275 8.85 2.87 -26.12
C ALA A 275 9.74 2.29 -25.01
N ALA A 276 9.88 3.03 -23.91
CA ALA A 276 10.64 2.59 -22.74
C ALA A 276 10.13 1.27 -22.15
N HIS A 277 8.82 0.98 -22.21
CA HIS A 277 8.28 -0.28 -21.72
C HIS A 277 8.80 -1.48 -22.54
N HIS A 278 8.97 -1.31 -23.85
CA HIS A 278 9.49 -2.37 -24.72
C HIS A 278 11.01 -2.49 -24.64
N VAL A 279 11.72 -1.37 -24.54
CA VAL A 279 13.19 -1.37 -24.44
C VAL A 279 13.65 -1.91 -23.09
N LEU A 280 13.07 -1.41 -21.99
CA LEU A 280 13.47 -1.83 -20.64
C LEU A 280 12.81 -3.14 -20.22
N GLY A 281 11.57 -3.40 -20.63
CA GLY A 281 10.86 -4.64 -20.30
C GLY A 281 11.46 -5.89 -20.96
N ARG A 282 12.19 -5.71 -22.08
CA ARG A 282 12.89 -6.78 -22.82
C ARG A 282 14.42 -6.67 -22.73
N LEU A 283 14.90 -5.93 -21.73
CA LEU A 283 16.32 -5.64 -21.57
C LEU A 283 17.22 -6.90 -21.58
N PRO A 284 16.86 -8.05 -20.95
CA PRO A 284 17.68 -9.25 -21.03
C PRO A 284 17.87 -9.78 -22.47
N GLU A 285 16.84 -9.71 -23.32
CA GLU A 285 16.95 -10.12 -24.72
C GLU A 285 17.83 -9.15 -25.52
N TRP A 286 17.64 -7.85 -25.32
CA TRP A 286 18.43 -6.82 -26.00
C TRP A 286 19.91 -6.89 -25.63
N LEU A 287 20.22 -7.07 -24.34
CA LEU A 287 21.61 -7.20 -23.88
C LEU A 287 22.28 -8.46 -24.43
N ARG A 288 21.56 -9.58 -24.50
CA ARG A 288 22.07 -10.81 -25.12
C ARG A 288 22.37 -10.60 -26.62
N ALA A 289 21.48 -9.95 -27.35
CA ALA A 289 21.66 -9.66 -28.77
C ALA A 289 22.78 -8.63 -29.01
N ALA A 290 22.94 -7.66 -28.10
CA ALA A 290 23.93 -6.60 -28.19
C ALA A 290 25.35 -7.04 -27.78
N ALA A 291 25.48 -8.09 -26.96
CA ALA A 291 26.75 -8.51 -26.39
C ALA A 291 27.90 -8.72 -27.41
N PRO A 292 27.69 -9.35 -28.59
CA PRO A 292 28.75 -9.50 -29.59
C PRO A 292 29.24 -8.17 -30.18
N ALA A 293 28.38 -7.14 -30.18
CA ALA A 293 28.67 -5.81 -30.70
C ALA A 293 29.07 -4.80 -29.62
N ALA A 294 29.33 -5.25 -28.39
CA ALA A 294 29.59 -4.38 -27.24
C ALA A 294 30.68 -3.31 -27.48
N PRO A 295 31.84 -3.58 -28.10
CA PRO A 295 32.84 -2.54 -28.37
C PRO A 295 32.31 -1.40 -29.25
N VAL A 296 31.57 -1.74 -30.31
CA VAL A 296 30.98 -0.79 -31.26
C VAL A 296 29.88 0.02 -30.59
N LEU A 297 28.97 -0.65 -29.88
CA LEU A 297 27.86 0.00 -29.17
C LEU A 297 28.35 0.94 -28.06
N ASN A 298 29.41 0.55 -27.34
CA ASN A 298 30.05 1.41 -26.34
C ASN A 298 30.70 2.66 -26.97
N ALA A 299 31.29 2.54 -28.16
CA ALA A 299 31.84 3.67 -28.90
C ALA A 299 30.72 4.61 -29.38
N LEU A 300 29.65 4.06 -29.96
CA LEU A 300 28.48 4.82 -30.39
C LEU A 300 27.78 5.54 -29.24
N ALA A 301 27.72 4.93 -28.05
CA ALA A 301 27.13 5.51 -26.85
C ALA A 301 27.81 6.81 -26.38
N ARG A 302 29.04 7.09 -26.84
CA ARG A 302 29.80 8.31 -26.54
C ARG A 302 29.60 9.42 -27.58
N THR A 303 28.89 9.14 -28.66
CA THR A 303 28.61 10.11 -29.73
C THR A 303 27.29 10.84 -29.50
N PRO A 304 27.07 12.02 -30.10
CA PRO A 304 25.78 12.71 -30.05
C PRO A 304 24.60 11.88 -30.59
N LEU A 305 24.86 10.89 -31.46
CA LEU A 305 23.83 9.96 -31.98
C LEU A 305 23.16 9.14 -30.86
N ALA A 306 23.86 8.94 -29.74
CA ALA A 306 23.29 8.28 -28.57
C ALA A 306 22.08 9.04 -28.00
N ALA A 307 22.03 10.37 -28.14
CA ALA A 307 20.88 11.17 -27.71
C ALA A 307 19.63 10.85 -28.54
N VAL A 308 19.78 10.65 -29.85
CA VAL A 308 18.68 10.25 -30.75
C VAL A 308 18.21 8.84 -30.39
N GLY A 309 19.14 7.90 -30.21
CA GLY A 309 18.81 6.54 -29.78
C GLY A 309 18.06 6.50 -28.45
N LYS A 310 18.51 7.30 -27.46
CA LYS A 310 17.83 7.44 -26.16
C LYS A 310 16.40 7.98 -26.31
N ARG A 311 16.19 9.05 -27.09
CA ARG A 311 14.84 9.61 -27.33
C ARG A 311 13.91 8.58 -27.98
N LEU A 312 14.39 7.87 -29.01
CA LEU A 312 13.61 6.81 -29.67
C LEU A 312 13.28 5.65 -28.72
N ALA A 313 14.20 5.34 -27.80
CA ALA A 313 13.99 4.34 -26.75
C ALA A 313 13.07 4.81 -25.61
N GLY A 314 12.62 6.06 -25.60
CA GLY A 314 11.86 6.65 -24.49
C GLY A 314 12.71 6.91 -23.24
N ILE A 315 14.02 7.07 -23.40
CA ILE A 315 14.98 7.35 -22.33
C ILE A 315 15.44 8.81 -22.44
N THR A 316 15.51 9.50 -21.30
CA THR A 316 15.91 10.91 -21.28
C THR A 316 17.39 11.07 -21.70
N PRO A 317 17.74 12.02 -22.61
CA PRO A 317 19.10 12.18 -23.12
C PRO A 317 20.17 12.50 -22.08
N GLU A 318 19.79 12.94 -20.89
CA GLU A 318 20.67 13.32 -19.79
C GLU A 318 21.18 12.08 -19.05
N ARG A 319 20.56 10.90 -19.26
CA ARG A 319 21.00 9.65 -18.63
C ARG A 319 22.23 9.09 -19.34
N PRO A 320 23.26 8.68 -18.59
CA PRO A 320 24.36 7.92 -19.16
C PRO A 320 23.85 6.54 -19.60
N VAL A 321 24.33 6.07 -20.76
CA VAL A 321 24.07 4.70 -21.21
C VAL A 321 25.02 3.77 -20.46
N PRO A 322 24.52 2.71 -19.78
CA PRO A 322 25.37 1.73 -19.14
C PRO A 322 26.36 1.12 -20.15
N ARG A 323 27.62 0.96 -19.73
CA ARG A 323 28.63 0.32 -20.56
C ARG A 323 28.33 -1.17 -20.67
N LEU A 324 28.29 -1.70 -21.88
CA LEU A 324 28.20 -3.14 -22.11
C LEU A 324 29.55 -3.81 -21.82
N ALA A 325 29.52 -4.94 -21.14
CA ALA A 325 30.68 -5.78 -20.96
C ALA A 325 31.18 -6.31 -22.31
N THR A 326 32.43 -6.03 -22.65
CA THR A 326 33.08 -6.61 -23.86
C THR A 326 33.26 -8.12 -23.74
N GLU A 327 33.27 -8.61 -22.51
CA GLU A 327 33.25 -10.01 -22.18
C GLU A 327 32.19 -10.26 -21.11
N PRO A 328 31.07 -10.94 -21.43
CA PRO A 328 30.07 -11.30 -20.45
C PRO A 328 30.61 -12.26 -19.38
N PHE A 329 30.09 -12.19 -18.15
CA PHE A 329 30.50 -13.05 -17.03
C PHE A 329 30.51 -14.54 -17.41
N THR A 330 29.41 -15.00 -18.01
CA THR A 330 29.24 -16.39 -18.46
C THR A 330 30.31 -16.80 -19.47
N ARG A 331 30.69 -15.94 -20.41
CA ARG A 331 31.74 -16.22 -21.40
C ARG A 331 33.11 -16.35 -20.72
N TRP A 332 33.42 -15.42 -19.82
CA TRP A 332 34.64 -15.45 -19.02
C TRP A 332 34.72 -16.72 -18.17
N TRP A 333 33.63 -17.08 -17.48
CA TRP A 333 33.54 -18.25 -16.60
C TRP A 333 33.78 -19.54 -17.38
N TRP A 334 33.13 -19.71 -18.52
CA TRP A 334 33.31 -20.91 -19.35
C TRP A 334 34.73 -21.02 -19.92
N ARG A 335 35.38 -19.90 -20.26
CA ARG A 335 36.78 -19.92 -20.66
C ARG A 335 37.69 -20.37 -19.50
N ARG A 336 37.56 -19.76 -18.32
CA ARG A 336 38.36 -20.14 -17.14
C ARG A 336 38.13 -21.58 -16.70
N ARG A 337 36.90 -22.06 -16.76
CA ARG A 337 36.59 -23.45 -16.42
C ARG A 337 37.29 -24.43 -17.36
N ARG A 338 37.31 -24.16 -18.67
CA ARG A 338 38.05 -24.97 -19.66
C ARG A 338 39.54 -24.97 -19.38
N GLU A 339 40.10 -23.84 -18.96
CA GLU A 339 41.51 -23.72 -18.55
C GLU A 339 41.80 -24.52 -17.26
N SER A 340 40.88 -24.51 -16.29
CA SER A 340 41.03 -25.23 -15.02
C SER A 340 40.78 -26.74 -15.13
N GLU A 341 39.97 -27.21 -16.07
CA GLU A 341 39.73 -28.65 -16.31
C GLU A 341 40.97 -29.37 -16.88
N ALA A 342 42.01 -28.62 -17.30
CA ALA A 342 43.31 -29.16 -17.68
C ALA A 342 44.23 -29.51 -16.47
N ALA A 343 43.84 -29.17 -15.24
CA ALA A 343 44.58 -29.49 -14.02
C ALA A 343 44.03 -30.76 -13.31
N PRO A 344 44.88 -31.58 -12.65
CA PRO A 344 44.45 -32.80 -11.97
C PRO A 344 43.48 -32.49 -10.82
N LYS A 345 42.32 -33.17 -10.82
CA LYS A 345 41.24 -32.97 -9.84
C LYS A 345 41.60 -33.52 -8.46
N THR A 346 41.76 -32.66 -7.46
CA THR A 346 41.84 -33.04 -6.05
C THR A 346 40.46 -32.95 -5.39
N GLN A 347 39.88 -34.13 -5.11
CA GLN A 347 38.64 -34.40 -4.34
C GLN A 347 37.32 -33.70 -4.76
N ALA A 348 36.24 -34.48 -4.71
CA ALA A 348 34.89 -34.02 -5.05
C ALA A 348 34.31 -33.17 -3.89
N GLY A 349 34.50 -31.85 -3.97
CA GLY A 349 33.81 -30.88 -3.12
C GLY A 349 32.32 -30.72 -3.47
N PRO A 350 31.58 -29.91 -2.70
CA PRO A 350 30.17 -29.63 -2.97
C PRO A 350 29.98 -28.96 -4.35
N VAL A 351 28.91 -29.33 -5.04
CA VAL A 351 28.52 -28.73 -6.33
C VAL A 351 28.01 -27.32 -6.10
N VAL A 352 28.63 -26.34 -6.74
CA VAL A 352 28.20 -24.93 -6.73
C VAL A 352 27.58 -24.58 -8.09
N ILE A 353 26.37 -24.01 -8.08
CA ILE A 353 25.70 -23.47 -9.26
C ILE A 353 25.76 -21.94 -9.18
N LEU A 354 26.37 -21.30 -10.18
CA LEU A 354 26.40 -19.84 -10.30
C LEU A 354 25.37 -19.39 -11.33
N TRP A 355 24.47 -18.49 -10.91
CA TRP A 355 23.47 -17.88 -11.78
C TRP A 355 23.67 -16.36 -11.80
N PRO A 356 24.43 -15.81 -12.76
CA PRO A 356 24.60 -14.37 -12.87
C PRO A 356 23.30 -13.74 -13.36
N ASP A 357 22.86 -12.67 -12.71
CA ASP A 357 21.73 -11.88 -13.20
C ASP A 357 22.08 -11.15 -14.50
N THR A 358 21.08 -10.50 -15.10
CA THR A 358 21.24 -9.80 -16.39
C THR A 358 22.29 -8.68 -16.35
N PHE A 359 22.33 -7.91 -15.26
CA PHE A 359 23.25 -6.79 -15.07
C PHE A 359 24.66 -7.31 -14.82
N THR A 360 24.82 -8.27 -13.89
CA THR A 360 26.12 -8.89 -13.61
C THR A 360 26.68 -9.56 -14.87
N ASN A 361 25.86 -10.24 -15.67
CA ASN A 361 26.38 -10.91 -16.86
C ASN A 361 26.79 -9.96 -17.98
N PHE A 362 26.02 -8.90 -18.27
CA PHE A 362 26.19 -8.10 -19.49
C PHE A 362 26.69 -6.67 -19.28
N LEU A 363 26.72 -6.16 -18.04
CA LEU A 363 27.09 -4.77 -17.74
C LEU A 363 28.30 -4.69 -16.80
N SER A 364 28.22 -5.38 -15.66
CA SER A 364 29.24 -5.32 -14.59
C SER A 364 29.72 -6.71 -14.14
N PRO A 365 30.33 -7.51 -15.04
CA PRO A 365 30.83 -8.84 -14.69
C PRO A 365 31.93 -8.84 -13.63
N GLU A 366 32.60 -7.72 -13.41
CA GLU A 366 33.64 -7.56 -12.39
C GLU A 366 33.13 -7.59 -10.94
N VAL A 367 31.82 -7.42 -10.74
CA VAL A 367 31.18 -7.47 -9.42
C VAL A 367 30.85 -8.91 -9.00
N GLY A 368 30.66 -9.80 -9.99
CA GLY A 368 30.13 -11.16 -9.80
C GLY A 368 31.18 -12.25 -9.59
#